data_AF-A0A7X9B6R1-F1
#
_entry.id   AF-A0A7X9B6R1-F1
#
_cell.length_a   1.000
_cell.length_b   1.000
_cell.length_c   1.000
_cell.angle_alpha   90.00
_cell.angle_beta   90.00
_cell.angle_gamma   90.00
#
_symmetry.space_group_name_H-M   'P 1'
#
loop_
_entity.id
_entity.type
_entity.pdbx_description
1 polymer ?
#
loop_
_entity_poly.entity_id
_entity_poly.type
_entity_poly.pdbx_seq_one_letter_code
_entity_poly.pdbx_strand_id
1 'polypeptide(L)'
;MKNRGMSLIVLFVLFAVTASTYAVSLNPFRRNARARAETLMITANVLDSRLLAELAQVRTKQPIILLSPDVDGTQRVFYMIDGGKAVDIGEANFLETVGFINPKRVVVLGGADYVPRQFVEPLRDNYSVITLDSADWNKNAQVLGEWLDHRSLAKQYREYSEKISQADAGK
;
A
#
# COMPACT_ATOMS: atom_id res chain seq x y z
N MET A 1 26.90 58.51 -36.79
CA MET A 1 27.76 58.83 -35.63
C MET A 1 26.93 58.81 -34.37
N LYS A 2 27.17 57.85 -33.46
CA LYS A 2 27.39 58.05 -32.01
C LYS A 2 27.13 56.73 -31.28
N ASN A 3 28.20 55.95 -31.12
CA ASN A 3 28.27 54.84 -30.18
C ASN A 3 28.32 55.38 -28.75
N ARG A 4 27.51 54.81 -27.86
CA ARG A 4 27.74 54.64 -26.42
C ARG A 4 27.01 53.33 -26.08
N GLY A 5 27.62 52.24 -25.66
CA GLY A 5 28.77 52.11 -24.77
C GLY A 5 28.26 51.58 -23.42
N MET A 6 28.21 50.24 -23.33
CA MET A 6 28.59 49.43 -22.15
C MET A 6 27.83 49.67 -20.82
N SER A 7 27.07 48.67 -20.33
CA SER A 7 27.38 47.99 -19.04
C SER A 7 26.32 46.97 -18.62
N LEU A 8 26.81 45.96 -17.88
CA LEU A 8 26.14 44.94 -17.07
C LEU A 8 25.43 43.76 -17.76
N ILE A 9 26.25 42.72 -17.94
CA ILE A 9 26.04 41.36 -17.41
C ILE A 9 24.82 41.24 -16.47
N VAL A 10 23.77 40.52 -16.89
CA VAL A 10 23.05 39.55 -16.04
C VAL A 10 22.69 38.33 -16.90
N LEU A 11 23.54 37.32 -16.77
CA LEU A 11 23.26 35.91 -16.99
C LEU A 11 22.21 35.47 -15.97
N PHE A 12 21.13 34.79 -16.38
CA PHE A 12 20.68 33.50 -15.83
C PHE A 12 19.25 33.13 -16.30
N VAL A 13 19.20 32.15 -17.20
CA VAL A 13 18.29 30.99 -17.22
C VAL A 13 17.05 31.12 -16.33
N LEU A 14 15.93 31.51 -16.95
CA LEU A 14 14.61 31.25 -16.36
C LEU A 14 14.31 29.76 -16.51
N PHE A 15 14.51 29.04 -15.41
CA PHE A 15 14.06 27.68 -15.18
C PHE A 15 12.59 27.54 -15.63
N ALA A 16 12.38 26.75 -16.68
CA ALA A 16 11.08 26.15 -16.93
C ALA A 16 10.83 25.14 -15.80
N VAL A 17 10.13 25.58 -14.75
CA VAL A 17 9.56 24.66 -13.75
C VAL A 17 8.40 23.95 -14.45
N THR A 18 8.71 22.89 -15.17
CA THR A 18 7.73 21.85 -15.50
C THR A 18 7.39 21.15 -14.19
N ALA A 19 6.42 21.73 -13.46
CA ALA A 19 5.72 21.03 -12.40
C ALA A 19 5.01 19.85 -13.04
N SER A 20 5.67 18.69 -13.04
CA SER A 20 5.08 17.40 -13.36
C SER A 20 4.21 17.01 -12.18
N THR A 21 3.00 17.59 -12.13
CA THR A 21 1.92 17.02 -11.34
C THR A 21 1.60 15.68 -11.97
N TYR A 22 2.02 14.60 -11.33
CA TYR A 22 1.41 13.29 -11.54
C TYR A 22 -0.01 13.36 -10.97
N ALA A 23 -0.90 14.02 -11.70
CA ALA A 23 -2.33 13.86 -11.53
C ALA A 23 -2.63 12.43 -11.97
N VAL A 24 -2.66 11.51 -11.00
CA VAL A 24 -3.32 10.23 -11.18
C VAL A 24 -4.79 10.57 -11.41
N SER A 25 -5.15 10.64 -12.69
CA SER A 25 -6.51 10.83 -13.16
C SER A 25 -7.34 9.63 -12.70
N LEU A 26 -8.02 9.81 -11.56
CA LEU A 26 -9.16 8.98 -11.15
C LEU A 26 -10.35 9.41 -12.02
N ASN A 27 -10.34 9.00 -13.29
CA ASN A 27 -11.45 9.29 -14.19
C ASN A 27 -12.56 8.24 -13.98
N PRO A 28 -13.71 8.58 -13.37
CA PRO A 28 -14.74 7.60 -12.99
C PRO A 28 -15.44 6.94 -14.19
N PHE A 29 -15.25 7.47 -15.41
CA PHE A 29 -15.89 6.98 -16.63
C PHE A 29 -14.96 6.19 -17.56
N ARG A 30 -13.68 6.05 -17.25
CA ARG A 30 -12.81 5.04 -17.90
C ARG A 30 -12.81 3.77 -17.08
N ARG A 31 -13.98 3.12 -16.99
CA ARG A 31 -14.06 1.67 -16.74
C ARG A 31 -13.51 0.95 -17.96
N ASN A 32 -12.20 1.06 -18.22
CA ASN A 32 -11.51 -0.11 -18.75
C ASN A 32 -11.85 -1.22 -17.76
N ALA A 33 -12.40 -2.34 -18.24
CA ALA A 33 -12.69 -3.50 -17.42
C ALA A 33 -11.36 -4.06 -16.88
N ARG A 34 -10.75 -3.35 -15.94
CA ARG A 34 -9.58 -3.78 -15.20
C ARG A 34 -10.05 -5.04 -14.50
N ALA A 35 -9.38 -6.15 -14.76
CA ALA A 35 -9.72 -7.41 -14.16
C ALA A 35 -9.88 -7.18 -12.65
N ARG A 36 -11.08 -7.48 -12.15
CA ARG A 36 -11.46 -7.34 -10.74
C ARG A 36 -10.36 -7.98 -9.89
N ALA A 37 -9.89 -7.31 -8.84
CA ALA A 37 -8.93 -7.93 -7.93
C ALA A 37 -9.56 -9.18 -7.30
N GLU A 38 -8.82 -10.29 -7.22
CA GLU A 38 -9.31 -11.49 -6.56
C GLU A 38 -9.34 -11.27 -5.05
N THR A 39 -8.27 -10.69 -4.51
CA THR A 39 -8.10 -10.41 -3.07
C THR A 39 -7.59 -8.99 -2.89
N LEU A 40 -8.14 -8.27 -1.92
CA LEU A 40 -7.53 -7.08 -1.34
C LEU A 40 -6.98 -7.45 0.03
N MET A 41 -5.70 -7.18 0.27
CA MET A 41 -5.10 -7.32 1.60
C MET A 41 -5.16 -5.99 2.35
N ILE A 42 -5.58 -6.00 3.61
CA ILE A 42 -5.60 -4.81 4.47
C ILE A 42 -4.83 -5.12 5.75
N THR A 43 -3.90 -4.27 6.13
CA THR A 43 -3.02 -4.50 7.28
C THR A 43 -2.49 -3.21 7.88
N ALA A 44 -1.97 -3.25 9.10
CA ALA A 44 -1.12 -2.17 9.59
C ALA A 44 0.20 -2.08 8.80
N ASN A 45 0.74 -0.87 8.71
CA ASN A 45 2.06 -0.54 8.21
C ASN A 45 3.12 -0.74 9.31
N VAL A 46 3.19 -1.95 9.86
CA VAL A 46 4.23 -2.39 10.80
C VAL A 46 4.94 -3.60 10.22
N LEU A 47 6.17 -3.86 10.68
CA LEU A 47 7.12 -4.76 10.02
C LEU A 47 6.51 -6.13 9.66
N ASP A 48 6.05 -6.89 10.64
CA ASP A 48 5.59 -8.27 10.45
C ASP A 48 4.43 -8.37 9.46
N SER A 49 3.38 -7.58 9.71
CA SER A 49 2.14 -7.63 8.96
C SER A 49 2.31 -7.11 7.53
N ARG A 50 3.13 -6.06 7.37
CA ARG A 50 3.48 -5.51 6.06
C ARG A 50 4.38 -6.44 5.26
N LEU A 51 5.38 -7.05 5.89
CA LEU A 51 6.26 -8.02 5.22
C LEU A 51 5.46 -9.18 4.64
N LEU A 52 4.51 -9.73 5.40
CA LEU A 52 3.64 -10.79 4.92
C LEU A 52 2.81 -10.35 3.71
N ALA A 53 2.18 -9.18 3.79
CA ALA A 53 1.38 -8.64 2.70
C ALA A 53 2.20 -8.43 1.42
N GLU A 54 3.40 -7.83 1.53
CA GLU A 54 4.27 -7.58 0.39
C GLU A 54 4.80 -8.87 -0.24
N LEU A 55 5.23 -9.86 0.56
CA LEU A 55 5.65 -11.16 0.04
C LEU A 55 4.53 -11.87 -0.72
N ALA A 56 3.31 -11.81 -0.19
CA ALA A 56 2.12 -12.35 -0.87
C ALA A 56 1.83 -11.58 -2.18
N GLN A 57 1.95 -10.26 -2.17
CA GLN A 57 1.72 -9.41 -3.35
C GLN A 57 2.71 -9.69 -4.48
N VAL A 58 4.00 -9.90 -4.18
CA VAL A 58 5.03 -10.14 -5.21
C VAL A 58 4.62 -11.27 -6.17
N ARG A 59 4.03 -12.34 -5.64
CA ARG A 59 3.60 -13.51 -6.44
C ARG A 59 2.21 -13.34 -7.04
N THR A 60 1.28 -12.77 -6.28
CA THR A 60 -0.16 -12.77 -6.60
C THR A 60 -0.64 -11.51 -7.29
N LYS A 61 0.17 -10.44 -7.26
CA LYS A 61 -0.12 -9.11 -7.81
C LYS A 61 -1.35 -8.44 -7.20
N GLN A 62 -1.82 -8.94 -6.05
CA GLN A 62 -3.01 -8.43 -5.36
C GLN A 62 -2.71 -7.09 -4.67
N PRO A 63 -3.65 -6.13 -4.70
CA PRO A 63 -3.49 -4.84 -4.03
C PRO A 63 -3.42 -4.97 -2.51
N ILE A 64 -2.77 -3.98 -1.89
CA ILE A 64 -2.67 -3.83 -0.43
C ILE A 64 -3.18 -2.45 -0.03
N ILE A 65 -3.91 -2.37 1.08
CA ILE A 65 -4.10 -1.15 1.86
C ILE A 65 -3.31 -1.28 3.17
N LEU A 66 -2.51 -0.26 3.47
CA LEU A 66 -1.74 -0.15 4.71
C LEU A 66 -2.34 0.95 5.58
N LEU A 67 -2.49 0.67 6.88
CA LEU A 67 -2.94 1.64 7.88
C LEU A 67 -1.79 2.02 8.81
N SER A 68 -1.65 3.31 9.11
CA SER A 68 -0.70 3.81 10.11
C SER A 68 -1.40 4.78 11.04
N PRO A 69 -1.22 4.66 12.37
CA PRO A 69 -1.69 5.69 13.28
C PRO A 69 -0.98 7.02 12.97
N ASP A 70 -1.74 8.11 13.01
CA ASP A 70 -1.23 9.48 12.93
C ASP A 70 -1.17 10.13 14.31
N VAL A 71 -0.51 11.29 14.40
CA VAL A 71 -0.25 12.01 15.67
C VAL A 71 -1.52 12.50 16.35
N ASP A 72 -2.59 12.72 15.59
CA ASP A 72 -3.89 13.19 16.08
C ASP A 72 -4.85 12.03 16.41
N GLY A 73 -4.40 10.78 16.31
CA GLY A 73 -5.18 9.58 16.55
C GLY A 73 -6.01 9.10 15.35
N THR A 74 -5.95 9.80 14.22
CA THR A 74 -6.52 9.33 12.94
C THR A 74 -5.65 8.22 12.32
N GLN A 75 -6.13 7.60 11.24
CA GLN A 75 -5.33 6.65 10.48
C GLN A 75 -4.91 7.24 9.14
N ARG A 76 -3.61 7.24 8.86
CA ARG A 76 -3.12 7.39 7.49
C ARG A 76 -3.37 6.10 6.74
N VAL A 77 -3.95 6.24 5.56
CA VAL A 77 -4.33 5.11 4.71
C VAL A 77 -3.52 5.17 3.44
N PHE A 78 -2.76 4.12 3.18
CA PHE A 78 -1.95 4.01 1.97
C PHE A 78 -2.46 2.89 1.09
N TYR A 79 -2.50 3.15 -0.22
CA TYR A 79 -2.81 2.15 -1.23
C TYR A 79 -1.53 1.75 -1.98
N MET A 80 -1.34 0.45 -2.18
CA MET A 80 -0.16 -0.10 -2.85
C MET A 80 -0.54 -1.17 -3.86
N ILE A 81 -0.14 -0.93 -5.11
CA ILE A 81 -0.15 -1.93 -6.19
C ILE A 81 1.20 -2.65 -6.23
N ASP A 82 1.22 -3.86 -6.81
CA ASP A 82 2.47 -4.61 -7.00
C ASP A 82 3.55 -3.79 -7.71
N GLY A 83 4.77 -3.83 -7.16
CA GLY A 83 5.92 -3.08 -7.67
C GLY A 83 5.83 -1.55 -7.53
N GLY A 84 4.72 -1.03 -6.99
CA GLY A 84 4.49 0.39 -6.75
C GLY A 84 4.94 0.84 -5.37
N LYS A 85 5.11 2.15 -5.21
CA LYS A 85 5.22 2.77 -3.88
C LYS A 85 3.83 2.86 -3.24
N ALA A 86 3.77 2.73 -1.93
CA ALA A 86 2.57 3.05 -1.17
C ALA A 86 2.22 4.54 -1.36
N VAL A 87 0.99 4.82 -1.79
CA VAL A 87 0.45 6.16 -2.03
C VAL A 87 -0.53 6.49 -0.92
N ASP A 88 -0.34 7.62 -0.25
CA ASP A 88 -1.29 8.12 0.75
C ASP A 88 -2.59 8.53 0.03
N ILE A 89 -3.69 7.85 0.38
CA ILE A 89 -5.02 8.13 -0.15
C ILE A 89 -5.87 8.90 0.87
N GLY A 90 -5.45 9.00 2.13
CA GLY A 90 -6.24 9.55 3.23
C GLY A 90 -7.41 8.66 3.67
N GLU A 91 -7.79 8.77 4.94
CA GLU A 91 -8.85 7.98 5.56
C GLU A 91 -10.20 8.12 4.86
N ALA A 92 -10.56 9.34 4.47
CA ALA A 92 -11.84 9.64 3.83
C ALA A 92 -12.04 8.89 2.49
N ASN A 93 -10.97 8.54 1.78
CA ASN A 93 -11.04 7.88 0.47
C ASN A 93 -10.95 6.35 0.58
N PHE A 94 -10.91 5.79 1.78
CA PHE A 94 -10.76 4.35 1.99
C PHE A 94 -11.87 3.55 1.28
N LEU A 95 -13.14 3.82 1.58
CA LEU A 95 -14.26 3.08 1.00
C LEU A 95 -14.39 3.30 -0.50
N GLU A 96 -14.15 4.52 -0.98
CA GLU A 96 -14.11 4.81 -2.42
C GLU A 96 -13.03 3.99 -3.11
N THR A 97 -11.84 3.91 -2.51
CA THR A 97 -10.72 3.12 -3.05
C THR A 97 -11.04 1.63 -3.05
N VAL A 98 -11.60 1.08 -1.97
CA VAL A 98 -12.03 -0.32 -1.95
C VAL A 98 -13.12 -0.59 -3.00
N GLY A 99 -14.07 0.33 -3.16
CA GLY A 99 -15.10 0.28 -4.20
C GLY A 99 -14.53 0.33 -5.62
N PHE A 100 -13.50 1.13 -5.84
CA PHE A 100 -12.77 1.20 -7.11
C PHE A 100 -11.98 -0.08 -7.41
N ILE A 101 -11.30 -0.65 -6.42
CA ILE A 101 -10.60 -1.95 -6.53
C ILE A 101 -11.60 -3.08 -6.79
N ASN A 102 -12.77 -2.99 -6.14
CA ASN A 102 -13.87 -3.94 -6.20
C ASN A 102 -13.40 -5.39 -5.98
N PRO A 103 -12.72 -5.75 -4.89
CA PRO A 103 -12.13 -7.09 -4.76
C PRO A 103 -13.20 -8.18 -4.64
N LYS A 104 -12.91 -9.44 -5.01
CA LYS A 104 -13.84 -10.56 -4.71
C LYS A 104 -13.87 -10.90 -3.23
N ARG A 105 -12.73 -10.75 -2.53
CA ARG A 105 -12.61 -10.91 -1.09
C ARG A 105 -11.64 -9.90 -0.49
N VAL A 106 -11.81 -9.63 0.79
CA VAL A 106 -10.89 -8.84 1.59
C VAL A 106 -10.24 -9.76 2.61
N VAL A 107 -8.91 -9.72 2.70
CA VAL A 107 -8.14 -10.41 3.73
C VAL A 107 -7.55 -9.35 4.66
N VAL A 108 -7.95 -9.37 5.91
CA VAL A 108 -7.40 -8.53 6.97
C VAL A 108 -6.27 -9.30 7.62
N LEU A 109 -5.05 -8.75 7.58
CA LEU A 109 -3.87 -9.34 8.21
C LEU A 109 -3.61 -8.62 9.54
N GLY A 110 -3.62 -9.40 10.62
CA GLY A 110 -3.68 -8.89 11.97
C GLY A 110 -5.11 -8.60 12.42
N GLY A 111 -5.35 -8.73 13.72
CA GLY A 111 -6.65 -8.43 14.33
C GLY A 111 -6.90 -6.94 14.51
N ALA A 112 -7.76 -6.60 15.48
CA ALA A 112 -8.15 -5.22 15.77
C ALA A 112 -6.97 -4.31 16.19
N ASP A 113 -5.88 -4.90 16.68
CA ASP A 113 -4.65 -4.18 17.05
C ASP A 113 -3.84 -3.69 15.84
N TYR A 114 -4.11 -4.27 14.66
CA TYR A 114 -3.44 -3.92 13.40
C TYR A 114 -4.40 -3.15 12.48
N VAL A 115 -5.66 -3.58 12.42
CA VAL A 115 -6.67 -2.97 11.55
C VAL A 115 -7.88 -2.59 12.41
N PRO A 116 -8.07 -1.29 12.72
CA PRO A 116 -9.18 -0.85 13.55
C PRO A 116 -10.52 -1.26 12.94
N ARG A 117 -11.48 -1.65 13.80
CA ARG A 117 -12.79 -2.16 13.38
C ARG A 117 -13.54 -1.21 12.45
N GLN A 118 -13.34 0.11 12.59
CA GLN A 118 -13.97 1.12 11.73
C GLN A 118 -13.63 0.96 10.24
N PHE A 119 -12.51 0.32 9.90
CA PHE A 119 -12.14 -0.02 8.52
C PHE A 119 -12.69 -1.36 8.05
N VAL A 120 -13.02 -2.26 8.98
CA VAL A 120 -13.41 -3.64 8.66
C VAL A 120 -14.93 -3.79 8.57
N GLU A 121 -15.67 -3.22 9.52
CA GLU A 121 -17.12 -3.40 9.61
C GLU A 121 -17.86 -2.95 8.34
N PRO A 122 -17.59 -1.76 7.76
CA PRO A 122 -18.31 -1.33 6.54
C PRO A 122 -18.02 -2.21 5.31
N LEU A 123 -16.94 -3.00 5.32
CA LEU A 123 -16.60 -3.88 4.21
C LEU A 123 -17.43 -5.17 4.21
N ARG A 124 -17.91 -5.60 5.39
CA ARG A 124 -18.66 -6.86 5.54
C ARG A 124 -19.99 -6.84 4.81
N ASP A 125 -20.56 -5.66 4.58
CA ASP A 125 -21.82 -5.49 3.86
C ASP A 125 -21.71 -5.88 2.38
N ASN A 126 -20.52 -5.75 1.78
CA ASN A 126 -20.33 -5.86 0.34
C ASN A 126 -19.29 -6.91 -0.08
N TYR A 127 -18.44 -7.36 0.85
CA TYR A 127 -17.31 -8.24 0.56
C TYR A 127 -17.24 -9.40 1.54
N SER A 128 -16.73 -10.54 1.06
CA SER A 128 -16.30 -11.62 1.94
C SER A 128 -15.02 -11.17 2.65
N VAL A 129 -15.11 -10.88 3.95
CA VAL A 129 -14.01 -10.41 4.78
C VAL A 129 -13.51 -11.56 5.64
N ILE A 130 -12.23 -11.90 5.48
CA ILE A 130 -11.56 -12.93 6.27
C ILE A 130 -10.43 -12.29 7.07
N THR A 131 -10.32 -12.62 8.35
CA THR A 131 -9.30 -12.09 9.24
C THR A 131 -8.30 -13.19 9.61
N LEU A 132 -7.01 -12.89 9.46
CA LEU A 132 -5.90 -13.73 9.92
C LEU A 132 -5.21 -13.03 11.08
N ASP A 133 -5.55 -13.42 12.31
CA ASP A 133 -5.20 -12.72 13.56
C ASP A 133 -4.39 -13.59 14.54
N SER A 134 -3.77 -14.68 14.08
CA SER A 134 -2.88 -15.45 14.93
C SER A 134 -1.69 -14.58 15.37
N ALA A 135 -1.36 -14.62 16.66
CA ALA A 135 -0.15 -13.99 17.19
C ALA A 135 1.13 -14.59 16.59
N ASP A 136 1.08 -15.83 16.10
CA ASP A 136 2.15 -16.44 15.32
C ASP A 136 2.00 -16.08 13.84
N TRP A 137 2.84 -15.15 13.37
CA TRP A 137 2.85 -14.70 11.98
C TRP A 137 3.27 -15.78 10.97
N ASN A 138 4.02 -16.80 11.37
CA ASN A 138 4.30 -17.93 10.49
C ASN A 138 3.01 -18.72 10.19
N LYS A 139 2.09 -18.85 11.16
CA LYS A 139 0.78 -19.46 10.93
C LYS A 139 -0.07 -18.63 10.00
N ASN A 140 -0.11 -17.30 10.19
CA ASN A 140 -0.79 -16.40 9.24
C ASN A 140 -0.23 -16.56 7.83
N ALA A 141 1.10 -16.65 7.69
CA ALA A 141 1.76 -16.84 6.41
C ALA A 141 1.47 -18.20 5.77
N GLN A 142 1.34 -19.26 6.57
CA GLN A 142 0.93 -20.58 6.09
C GLN A 142 -0.50 -20.55 5.54
N VAL A 143 -1.46 -20.06 6.33
CA VAL A 143 -2.88 -20.00 5.92
C VAL A 143 -3.06 -19.11 4.70
N LEU A 144 -2.43 -17.92 4.69
CA LEU A 144 -2.46 -17.03 3.55
C LEU A 144 -1.85 -17.68 2.30
N GLY A 145 -0.73 -18.38 2.46
CA GLY A 145 -0.05 -19.08 1.38
C GLY A 145 -0.90 -20.19 0.77
N GLU A 146 -1.61 -20.95 1.58
CA GLU A 146 -2.56 -21.98 1.12
C GLU A 146 -3.71 -21.37 0.32
N TRP A 147 -4.28 -20.26 0.79
CA TRP A 147 -5.39 -19.59 0.09
C TRP A 147 -5.00 -18.91 -1.21
N LEU A 148 -3.76 -18.42 -1.30
CA LEU A 148 -3.23 -17.75 -2.47
C LEU A 148 -2.51 -18.70 -3.45
N ASP A 149 -2.47 -20.00 -3.17
CA ASP A 149 -1.60 -20.99 -3.84
C ASP A 149 -0.13 -20.53 -3.94
N HIS A 150 0.34 -19.85 -2.90
CA HIS A 150 1.72 -19.42 -2.72
C HIS A 150 2.38 -20.32 -1.67
N ARG A 151 2.70 -21.56 -2.08
CA ARG A 151 3.22 -22.60 -1.18
C ARG A 151 4.53 -22.24 -0.47
N SER A 152 5.34 -21.34 -1.03
CA SER A 152 6.58 -20.88 -0.44
C SER A 152 6.44 -19.68 0.51
N LEU A 153 5.22 -19.16 0.72
CA LEU A 153 5.02 -17.88 1.44
C LEU A 153 5.49 -17.97 2.88
N ALA A 154 5.09 -19.02 3.61
CA ALA A 154 5.50 -19.22 4.99
C ALA A 154 7.02 -19.36 5.13
N LYS A 155 7.67 -20.07 4.19
CA LYS A 155 9.13 -20.21 4.17
C LYS A 155 9.81 -18.86 3.93
N GLN A 156 9.36 -18.11 2.93
CA GLN A 156 9.89 -16.78 2.61
C GLN A 156 9.70 -15.82 3.79
N TYR A 157 8.51 -15.78 4.37
CA TYR A 157 8.21 -14.96 5.54
C TYR A 157 9.22 -15.19 6.67
N ARG A 158 9.46 -16.46 7.01
CA ARG A 158 10.42 -16.85 8.03
C ARG A 158 11.84 -16.37 7.71
N GLU A 159 12.32 -16.70 6.51
CA GLU A 159 13.69 -16.36 6.09
C GLU A 159 13.94 -14.84 6.08
N TYR A 160 12.96 -14.04 5.62
CA TYR A 160 13.09 -12.59 5.60
C TYR A 160 12.96 -11.98 7.01
N SER A 161 12.06 -12.51 7.85
CA SER A 161 11.93 -12.06 9.24
C SER A 161 13.22 -12.30 10.03
N GLU A 162 13.81 -13.49 9.91
CA GLU A 162 15.08 -13.83 10.56
C GLU A 162 16.22 -12.91 10.11
N LYS A 163 16.33 -12.62 8.81
CA LYS A 163 17.34 -11.69 8.28
C LYS A 163 17.18 -10.28 8.82
N ILE A 164 15.95 -9.79 8.96
CA ILE A 164 15.67 -8.47 9.51
C ILE A 164 16.06 -8.43 11.00
N SER A 165 15.65 -9.43 11.79
CA SER A 165 16.02 -9.51 13.20
C SER A 165 17.53 -9.58 13.42
N GLN A 166 18.27 -10.31 12.59
CA GLN A 166 19.74 -10.36 12.65
C GLN A 166 20.39 -9.01 12.29
N ALA A 167 19.84 -8.30 11.31
CA ALA A 167 20.34 -6.98 10.91
C ALA A 167 20.11 -5.90 11.99
N ASP A 168 19.02 -6.00 12.74
CA ASP A 168 18.70 -5.09 13.84
C ASP A 168 19.52 -5.40 15.11
N ALA A 169 19.83 -6.68 15.39
CA ALA A 169 20.65 -7.07 16.54
C ALA A 169 22.15 -6.74 16.40
N GLY A 170 22.62 -6.43 15.19
CA GLY A 170 24.00 -6.01 14.91
C GLY A 170 24.24 -4.51 15.03
N LYS A 171 23.24 -3.72 15.43
CA LYS A 171 23.31 -2.28 15.70
C LYS A 171 23.33 -2.01 17.20
#